data_AF-X1R283-F1
#
_entry.id   AF-X1R283-F1
#
_cell.length_a   1.000
_cell.length_b   1.000
_cell.length_c   1.000
_cell.angle_alpha   90.00
_cell.angle_beta   90.00
_cell.angle_gamma   90.00
#
_symmetry.space_group_name_H-M   'P 1'
#
loop_
_entity.id
_entity.type
_entity.pdbx_description
1 polymer ?
#
loop_
_entity_poly.entity_id
_entity_poly.type
_entity_poly.pdbx_seq_one_letter_code
_entity_poly.pdbx_strand_id
1 'polypeptide(L)' 'MQDIFAKEFQPKRIIDNPSEEKLREWALEQGGIITEFGNLSVVTIVRNRIAKFTEVVMGKISPEDMELIHN' A
#
# COMPACT_ATOMS: atom_id res chain seq x y z
N MET A 1 -16.14 -18.63 5.15
CA MET A 1 -15.46 -17.69 4.24
C MET A 1 -16.44 -16.64 3.69
N GLN A 2 -17.66 -17.03 3.30
CA GLN A 2 -18.72 -16.09 2.90
C GLN A 2 -19.04 -15.01 3.97
N ASP A 3 -19.06 -15.36 5.26
CA ASP A 3 -19.37 -14.39 6.33
C ASP A 3 -18.33 -13.28 6.57
N ILE A 4 -17.10 -13.45 6.08
CA ILE A 4 -16.01 -12.49 6.31
C ILE A 4 -16.10 -11.32 5.31
N PHE A 5 -16.57 -11.60 4.09
CA PHE A 5 -16.74 -10.60 3.03
C PHE A 5 -18.12 -9.94 3.02
N ALA A 6 -19.08 -10.48 3.79
CA ALA A 6 -20.45 -9.96 3.85
C ALA A 6 -20.64 -8.82 4.88
N LYS A 7 -19.63 -8.54 5.71
CA LYS A 7 -19.68 -7.46 6.71
C LYS A 7 -18.86 -6.27 6.21
N GLU A 8 -19.39 -5.06 6.40
CA GLU A 8 -18.65 -3.83 6.13
C GLU A 8 -17.30 -3.86 6.85
N PHE A 9 -16.26 -3.46 6.13
CA PHE A 9 -14.93 -3.33 6.68
C PHE A 9 -14.91 -2.21 7.73
N GLN A 10 -14.64 -2.57 8.98
CA GLN A 10 -14.53 -1.63 10.10
C GLN A 10 -13.05 -1.51 10.49
N PRO A 11 -12.31 -0.51 9.99
CA PRO A 11 -10.91 -0.34 10.33
C PRO A 11 -10.76 -0.05 11.82
N LYS A 12 -9.81 -0.71 12.48
CA LYS A 12 -9.52 -0.45 13.91
C LYS A 12 -9.02 0.98 14.16
N ARG A 13 -8.26 1.54 13.21
CA ARG A 13 -7.73 2.91 13.25
C ARG A 13 -7.52 3.40 11.83
N ILE A 14 -7.93 4.63 11.56
CA ILE A 14 -7.62 5.34 10.31
C ILE A 14 -6.54 6.38 10.65
N ILE A 15 -5.46 6.34 9.88
CA ILE A 15 -4.38 7.33 9.95
C ILE A 15 -4.37 8.02 8.60
N ASP A 16 -4.71 9.30 8.59
CA ASP A 16 -4.72 10.11 7.38
C ASP A 16 -3.48 11.01 7.36
N ASN A 17 -2.76 11.00 6.24
CA ASN A 17 -1.57 11.81 5.97
C ASN A 17 -0.61 11.98 7.17
N PRO A 18 -0.02 10.88 7.70
CA PRO A 18 0.87 10.97 8.84
C PRO A 18 2.16 11.74 8.51
N SER A 19 2.72 12.43 9.51
CA SER A 19 4.03 13.06 9.40
C SER A 19 5.15 12.02 9.33
N GLU A 20 6.30 12.42 8.78
CA GLU A 20 7.49 11.57 8.72
C GLU A 20 7.93 11.06 10.11
N GLU A 21 7.91 11.93 11.12
CA GLU A 21 8.26 11.59 12.50
C GLU A 21 7.39 10.45 13.03
N LYS A 22 6.09 10.50 12.75
CA LYS A 22 5.15 9.48 13.19
C LYS A 22 5.35 8.16 12.44
N LEU A 23 5.65 8.23 11.14
CA LEU A 23 6.00 7.05 10.35
C LEU A 23 7.29 6.38 10.87
N ARG A 24 8.29 7.16 11.25
CA ARG A 24 9.55 6.65 11.82
C ARG A 24 9.33 5.96 13.17
N GLU A 25 8.56 6.57 14.06
CA GLU A 25 8.19 5.98 15.36
C GLU A 25 7.54 4.61 15.16
N TRP A 26 6.55 4.49 14.28
CA TRP A 26 5.90 3.20 14.01
C TRP A 26 6.79 2.18 13.33
N ALA A 27 7.69 2.61 12.45
CA ALA A 27 8.65 1.70 11.85
C ALA A 27 9.59 1.09 12.91
N LEU A 28 10.00 1.89 13.91
CA LEU A 28 10.81 1.42 15.04
C LEU A 28 10.04 0.41 15.91
N GLU A 29 8.76 0.66 16.19
CA GLU A 29 7.89 -0.28 16.92
C GLU A 29 7.78 -1.65 16.22
N GLN A 30 7.94 -1.69 14.89
CA GLN A 30 7.87 -2.91 14.08
C GLN A 30 9.25 -3.54 13.80
N GLY A 31 10.32 -3.07 14.46
CA GLY A 31 11.68 -3.61 14.31
C GLY A 31 12.52 -2.98 13.20
N GLY A 32 12.10 -1.84 12.66
CA GLY A 32 12.96 -0.96 11.88
C GLY A 32 14.11 -0.41 12.72
N ILE A 33 15.22 -0.06 12.08
CA ILE A 33 16.46 0.37 12.75
C ILE A 33 16.90 1.70 12.16
N ILE A 34 17.31 2.64 13.02
CA ILE A 34 17.98 3.87 12.57
C ILE A 34 19.47 3.58 12.39
N THR A 35 20.00 3.85 11.19
CA THR A 35 21.42 3.69 10.91
C THR A 35 22.25 4.79 11.55
N GLU A 36 23.57 4.63 11.59
CA GLU A 36 24.50 5.64 12.12
C GLU A 36 24.40 7.00 11.42
N PHE A 37 23.85 7.02 10.20
CA PHE A 37 23.62 8.24 9.40
C PHE A 37 22.20 8.80 9.54
N GLY A 38 21.37 8.27 10.44
CA GLY A 38 20.00 8.74 10.69
C GLY A 38 18.93 8.23 9.71
N ASN A 39 19.30 7.31 8.80
CA ASN A 39 18.35 6.73 7.85
C ASN A 39 17.56 5.60 8.51
N LEU A 40 16.29 5.43 8.13
CA LEU A 40 15.49 4.27 8.52
C LEU A 40 15.84 3.07 7.62
N SER A 41 16.21 1.95 8.24
CA SER A 41 16.48 0.66 7.59
C SER A 41 15.47 -0.38 8.06
N VAL A 42 14.93 -1.16 7.12
CA VAL A 42 13.91 -2.19 7.38
C VAL A 42 14.25 -3.48 6.66
N VAL A 43 13.80 -4.61 7.20
CA VAL A 43 13.89 -5.92 6.54
C VAL A 43 12.50 -6.34 6.08
N THR A 44 12.37 -6.63 4.79
CA THR A 44 11.13 -7.13 4.18
C THR A 44 11.24 -8.64 3.92
N ILE A 45 10.09 -9.32 3.93
CA ILE A 45 10.01 -10.75 3.60
C ILE A 45 10.38 -10.98 2.12
N VAL A 46 10.02 -10.03 1.25
CA VAL A 46 10.29 -10.07 -0.19
C VAL A 46 11.19 -8.89 -0.55
N ARG A 47 12.31 -9.17 -1.21
CA ARG A 47 13.32 -8.16 -1.59
C ARG A 47 13.06 -7.50 -2.95
N ASN A 48 12.23 -8.12 -3.78
CA ASN A 48 12.02 -7.74 -5.18
C ASN A 48 10.53 -7.74 -5.52
N ARG A 49 10.17 -7.06 -6.61
CA ARG A 49 8.82 -7.14 -7.17
C ARG A 49 8.49 -8.58 -7.57
N ILE A 50 7.21 -8.96 -7.44
CA ILE A 50 6.70 -10.23 -7.94
C ILE A 50 5.70 -9.93 -9.04
N ALA A 51 6.16 -9.94 -10.30
CA ALA A 51 5.33 -9.57 -11.46
C ALA A 51 4.05 -10.43 -11.59
N LYS A 52 4.11 -11.69 -11.12
CA LYS A 52 2.96 -12.61 -11.11
C LYS A 52 1.82 -12.16 -10.18
N PHE A 53 2.07 -11.25 -9.24
CA PHE A 53 1.07 -10.67 -8.34
C PHE A 53 0.69 -9.24 -8.74
N THR A 54 0.96 -8.84 -9.98
CA THR A 54 0.52 -7.56 -10.53
C THR A 54 -0.42 -7.86 -11.70
N GLU A 55 -1.65 -7.35 -11.60
CA GLU A 55 -2.68 -7.53 -12.61
C GLU A 55 -3.30 -6.19 -13.00
N VAL A 56 -3.75 -6.11 -14.26
CA VAL A 56 -4.55 -4.99 -14.76
C VAL A 56 -5.97 -5.50 -14.89
N VAL A 57 -6.87 -4.98 -14.06
CA VAL A 57 -8.30 -5.29 -14.16
C VAL A 57 -8.89 -4.38 -15.23
N MET A 58 -9.25 -4.98 -16.37
CA MET A 58 -9.90 -4.26 -17.46
C MET A 58 -11.35 -3.96 -17.07
N GLY A 59 -11.58 -2.77 -16.51
CA GLY A 59 -12.91 -2.25 -16.25
C GLY A 59 -13.65 -1.88 -17.54
N LYS A 60 -14.93 -1.51 -17.43
CA LYS A 60 -15.61 -0.83 -18.54
C LYS A 60 -14.94 0.52 -18.72
N ILE A 61 -14.44 0.76 -19.93
CA ILE A 61 -13.84 2.04 -20.30
C ILE A 61 -14.96 3.07 -20.36
N SER A 62 -14.76 4.23 -19.72
CA SER A 62 -15.70 5.33 -19.84
C SER A 62 -15.67 5.88 -21.27
N PRO A 63 -16.77 6.48 -21.78
CA PRO A 63 -16.75 7.13 -23.08
C PRO A 63 -15.65 8.20 -23.19
N GLU A 64 -15.38 8.93 -22.11
CA GLU A 64 -14.34 9.96 -22.06
C GLU A 64 -12.93 9.36 -22.21
N ASP A 65 -12.66 8.20 -21.58
CA ASP A 65 -11.37 7.53 -21.70
C ASP A 65 -11.17 6.89 -23.09
N MET A 66 -12.24 6.51 -23.79
CA MET A 66 -12.16 5.98 -25.16
C MET A 66 -11.63 7.02 -26.16
N GLU A 67 -11.96 8.31 -25.99
CA GLU A 67 -11.47 9.38 -26.85
C GLU A 67 -9.94 9.56 -26.76
N LEU A 68 -9.36 9.27 -25.58
CA LEU A 68 -7.92 9.35 -25.36
C LEU A 68 -7.14 8.16 -25.94
N ILE A 69 -7.80 7.03 -26.18
CA ILE A 69 -7.18 5.80 -26.73
C ILE A 69 -7.11 5.83 -28.26
N HIS A 70 -8.02 6.54 -28.91
CA HIS A 70 -8.17 6.55 -30.37
C HIS A 70 -7.47 7.71 -31.10
N ASN A 71 -6.68 8.53 -30.39
CA ASN A 71 -5.74 9.51 -30.98
C ASN A 71 -4.35 8.91 -31.19
#